data_AF-A0A924MJX7-F1
#
_entry.id   AF-A0A924MJX7-F1
#
_cell.length_a   1.000
_cell.length_b   1.000
_cell.length_c   1.000
_cell.angle_alpha   90.00
_cell.angle_beta   90.00
_cell.angle_gamma   90.00
#
_symmetry.space_group_name_H-M   'P 1'
#
loop_
_entity.id
_entity.type
_entity.pdbx_description
1 polymer ?
#
loop_
_entity_poly.entity_id
_entity_poly.type
_entity_poly.pdbx_seq_one_letter_code
_entity_poly.pdbx_strand_id
1 'polypeptide(L)'
;MVNFYQIGKQIPEDGVYIGRSNRNFNLTGSIFANPFPMKGQSEEERTRVITEYKDWFWKQMADKQISKQDLMTLAGKKLVCYCAKLRCHGDVLKETVELLMNNEAEFNNKVKQLQDNKNKVKP
;
A
#
# COMPACT_ATOMS: atom_id res chain seq x y z
N MET A 1 -10.60 4.92 2.76
CA MET A 1 -10.53 3.45 2.70
C MET A 1 -11.94 2.93 2.71
N VAL A 2 -12.18 1.80 2.05
CA VAL A 2 -13.50 1.16 2.00
C VAL A 2 -13.36 -0.32 2.35
N ASN A 3 -14.22 -0.81 3.23
CA ASN A 3 -14.24 -2.22 3.59
C ASN A 3 -14.98 -3.02 2.50
N PHE A 4 -14.33 -4.04 1.95
CA PHE A 4 -14.88 -4.89 0.90
C PHE A 4 -16.20 -5.59 1.28
N TYR A 5 -16.35 -6.05 2.52
CA TYR A 5 -17.56 -6.72 2.99
C TYR A 5 -18.72 -5.74 3.21
N GLN A 6 -18.44 -4.49 3.54
CA GLN A 6 -19.46 -3.45 3.73
C GLN A 6 -20.06 -2.92 2.43
N ILE A 7 -19.41 -3.15 1.29
CA ILE A 7 -19.88 -2.74 -0.04
C ILE A 7 -20.50 -3.89 -0.84
N GLY A 8 -21.03 -4.91 -0.13
CA GLY A 8 -21.66 -6.05 -0.78
C GLY A 8 -20.71 -6.92 -1.60
N LYS A 9 -19.39 -6.88 -1.30
CA LYS A 9 -18.35 -7.65 -1.98
C LYS A 9 -18.19 -7.30 -3.46
N GLN A 10 -18.55 -6.08 -3.85
CA GLN A 10 -18.40 -5.56 -5.21
C GLN A 10 -17.55 -4.29 -5.16
N ILE A 11 -16.53 -4.21 -6.02
CA ILE A 11 -15.69 -3.01 -6.12
C ILE A 11 -16.49 -1.94 -6.88
N PRO A 12 -16.67 -0.73 -6.31
CA PRO A 12 -17.40 0.34 -7.00
C PRO A 12 -16.58 0.84 -8.19
N GLU A 13 -17.24 1.53 -9.12
CA GLU A 13 -16.61 2.08 -10.34
C GLU A 13 -15.43 3.03 -10.03
N ASP A 14 -15.56 3.81 -8.96
CA ASP A 14 -14.50 4.70 -8.46
C ASP A 14 -13.53 4.01 -7.47
N GLY A 15 -13.61 2.69 -7.35
CA GLY A 15 -12.84 1.87 -6.42
C GLY A 15 -11.66 1.15 -7.05
N VAL A 16 -10.62 0.92 -6.24
CA VAL A 16 -9.48 0.09 -6.60
C VAL A 16 -9.26 -0.94 -5.51
N TYR A 17 -9.25 -2.23 -5.87
CA TYR A 17 -8.89 -3.30 -4.94
C TYR A 17 -7.37 -3.33 -4.72
N ILE A 18 -6.95 -3.21 -3.46
CA ILE A 18 -5.52 -3.17 -3.08
C ILE A 18 -5.09 -4.38 -2.24
N GLY A 19 -5.95 -5.40 -2.13
CA GLY A 19 -5.69 -6.58 -1.31
C GLY A 19 -4.98 -7.71 -2.08
N ARG A 20 -4.72 -8.80 -1.35
CA ARG A 20 -4.15 -10.04 -1.90
C ARG A 20 -5.16 -10.77 -2.79
N SER A 21 -4.69 -11.68 -3.63
CA SER A 21 -5.58 -12.50 -4.45
C SER A 21 -6.58 -13.26 -3.58
N ASN A 22 -7.82 -13.36 -4.06
CA ASN A 22 -8.88 -14.12 -3.40
C ASN A 22 -9.77 -14.78 -4.45
N ARG A 23 -9.61 -16.10 -4.60
CA ARG A 23 -10.32 -16.90 -5.59
C ARG A 23 -11.83 -16.97 -5.33
N ASN A 24 -12.25 -16.91 -4.07
CA ASN A 24 -13.67 -17.00 -3.70
C ASN A 24 -14.48 -15.79 -4.21
N PHE A 25 -13.82 -14.66 -4.47
CA PHE A 25 -14.44 -13.45 -5.00
C PHE A 25 -13.89 -13.07 -6.37
N ASN A 26 -13.15 -13.96 -7.03
CA ASN A 26 -12.47 -13.72 -8.31
C ASN A 26 -11.63 -12.42 -8.31
N LEU A 27 -10.93 -12.14 -7.20
CA LEU A 27 -10.11 -10.95 -7.05
C LEU A 27 -8.64 -11.29 -7.35
N THR A 28 -8.08 -10.60 -8.34
CA THR A 28 -6.64 -10.62 -8.63
C THR A 28 -5.87 -9.84 -7.56
N GLY A 29 -4.71 -10.36 -7.16
CA GLY A 29 -3.86 -9.69 -6.19
C GLY A 29 -3.31 -8.38 -6.74
N SER A 30 -3.39 -7.32 -5.93
CA SER A 30 -2.80 -6.03 -6.27
C SER A 30 -1.29 -6.04 -6.10
N ILE A 31 -0.57 -5.29 -6.94
CA ILE A 31 0.86 -4.97 -6.73
C ILE A 31 1.08 -4.21 -5.40
N PHE A 32 0.04 -3.59 -4.86
CA PHE A 32 0.06 -2.90 -3.57
C PHE A 32 -0.35 -3.79 -2.39
N ALA A 33 -0.63 -5.07 -2.61
CA ALA A 33 -1.09 -5.97 -1.56
C ALA A 33 -0.04 -6.10 -0.45
N ASN A 34 -0.49 -6.08 0.81
CA ASN A 34 0.40 -6.34 1.93
C ASN A 34 0.88 -7.80 1.91
N PRO A 35 2.20 -8.08 1.76
CA PRO A 35 2.71 -9.44 1.77
C PRO A 35 2.74 -10.06 3.17
N PHE A 36 2.63 -9.25 4.23
CA PHE A 36 2.71 -9.70 5.62
C PHE A 36 1.32 -10.07 6.16
N PRO A 37 1.02 -11.37 6.36
CA PRO A 37 -0.23 -11.78 6.99
C PRO A 37 -0.25 -11.40 8.47
N MET A 38 -1.43 -10.98 8.94
CA MET A 38 -1.69 -10.92 10.38
C MET A 38 -1.77 -12.35 10.95
N LYS A 39 -1.16 -12.55 12.13
CA LYS A 39 -1.19 -13.79 12.93
C LYS A 39 -2.20 -13.74 14.08
N GLY A 40 -3.12 -12.77 14.04
CA GLY A 40 -4.13 -12.53 15.07
C GLY A 40 -4.95 -11.30 14.71
N GLN A 41 -5.84 -10.86 15.62
CA GLN A 41 -6.68 -9.66 15.42
C GLN A 41 -6.31 -8.51 16.37
N SER A 42 -5.21 -8.63 17.13
CA SER A 42 -4.80 -7.61 18.09
C SER A 42 -4.27 -6.35 17.41
N GLU A 43 -4.30 -5.23 18.12
CA GLU A 43 -3.79 -3.95 17.60
C GLU A 43 -2.26 -3.92 17.51
N GLU A 44 -1.56 -4.68 18.35
CA GLU A 44 -0.11 -4.87 18.28
C GLU A 44 0.25 -5.57 16.97
N GLU A 45 -0.47 -6.65 16.62
CA GLU A 45 -0.25 -7.38 15.38
C GLU A 45 -0.58 -6.53 14.15
N ARG A 46 -1.64 -5.71 14.23
CA ARG A 46 -1.97 -4.74 13.19
C ARG A 46 -0.85 -3.72 13.00
N THR A 47 -0.31 -3.21 14.10
CA THR A 47 0.81 -2.27 14.07
C THR A 47 2.03 -2.90 13.42
N ARG A 48 2.37 -4.15 13.78
CA ARG A 48 3.49 -4.89 13.20
C ARG A 48 3.37 -4.98 11.67
N VAL A 49 2.26 -5.51 11.16
CA VAL A 49 2.12 -5.73 9.70
C VAL A 49 2.03 -4.43 8.89
N ILE A 50 1.56 -3.33 9.48
CA ILE A 50 1.52 -2.03 8.82
C ILE A 50 2.92 -1.41 8.79
N THR A 51 3.68 -1.52 9.88
CA THR A 51 5.07 -1.07 9.92
C THR A 51 5.92 -1.84 8.91
N GLU A 52 5.84 -3.18 8.91
CA GLU A 52 6.53 -4.04 7.93
C GLU A 52 6.12 -3.69 6.50
N TYR A 53 4.82 -3.46 6.27
CA TYR A 53 4.33 -3.03 4.96
C TYR A 53 4.92 -1.69 4.53
N LYS A 54 4.97 -0.70 5.41
CA LYS A 54 5.50 0.63 5.11
C LYS A 54 6.96 0.53 4.66
N ASP A 55 7.78 -0.22 5.38
CA ASP A 55 9.18 -0.42 5.04
C ASP A 55 9.35 -1.18 3.72
N TRP A 56 8.59 -2.26 3.54
CA TRP A 56 8.58 -3.02 2.29
C TRP A 56 8.15 -2.17 1.09
N PHE A 57 7.09 -1.38 1.23
CA PHE A 57 6.54 -0.55 0.16
C PHE A 57 7.53 0.52 -0.28
N TRP A 58 8.12 1.26 0.67
CA TRP A 58 9.16 2.24 0.34
C TRP A 58 10.39 1.59 -0.31
N LYS A 59 10.73 0.37 0.11
CA LYS A 59 11.75 -0.43 -0.57
C LYS A 59 11.35 -0.81 -2.00
N GLN A 60 10.09 -1.19 -2.27
CA GLN A 60 9.61 -1.47 -3.63
C GLN A 60 9.73 -0.23 -4.53
N MET A 61 9.40 0.96 -4.00
CA MET A 61 9.56 2.23 -4.73
C MET A 61 11.04 2.51 -5.02
N ALA A 62 11.92 2.36 -4.04
CA ALA A 62 13.37 2.54 -4.20
C ALA A 62 13.96 1.56 -5.24
N ASP A 63 13.47 0.32 -5.24
CA ASP A 63 13.89 -0.75 -6.15
C ASP A 63 13.16 -0.71 -7.51
N LYS A 64 12.34 0.34 -7.75
CA LYS A 64 11.56 0.55 -8.99
C LYS A 64 10.60 -0.60 -9.34
N GLN A 65 10.23 -1.42 -8.35
CA GLN A 65 9.23 -2.48 -8.50
C GLN A 65 7.80 -1.95 -8.49
N ILE A 66 7.60 -0.82 -7.79
CA ILE A 66 6.41 0.00 -7.88
C ILE A 66 6.87 1.38 -8.34
N SER A 67 6.26 1.89 -9.40
CA SER A 67 6.60 3.20 -9.95
C SER A 67 5.71 4.30 -9.37
N LYS A 68 6.12 5.55 -9.56
CA LYS A 68 5.23 6.71 -9.31
C LYS A 68 3.95 6.62 -10.12
N GLN A 69 4.04 6.15 -11.37
CA GLN A 69 2.89 6.06 -12.25
C GLN A 69 1.88 5.05 -11.72
N ASP A 70 2.35 3.90 -11.22
CA ASP A 70 1.51 2.92 -10.54
C ASP A 70 0.81 3.56 -9.35
N LEU A 71 1.56 4.27 -8.50
CA LEU A 71 1.00 4.92 -7.32
C LEU A 71 -0.07 5.98 -7.70
N MET A 72 0.17 6.75 -8.76
CA MET A 72 -0.77 7.76 -9.23
C MET A 72 -2.08 7.18 -9.77
N THR A 73 -2.15 5.89 -10.13
CA THR A 73 -3.42 5.23 -10.46
C THR A 73 -4.41 5.20 -9.29
N LEU A 74 -3.91 5.38 -8.06
CA LEU A 74 -4.71 5.41 -6.83
C LEU A 74 -5.26 6.81 -6.50
N ALA A 75 -4.78 7.87 -7.17
CA ALA A 75 -5.17 9.25 -6.88
C ALA A 75 -6.69 9.44 -7.07
N GLY A 76 -7.35 9.98 -6.04
CA GLY A 76 -8.80 10.20 -6.03
C GLY A 76 -9.66 8.93 -5.96
N LYS A 77 -9.08 7.73 -5.91
CA LYS A 77 -9.83 6.46 -5.89
C LYS A 77 -10.21 6.01 -4.48
N LYS A 78 -11.32 5.29 -4.39
CA LYS A 78 -11.70 4.55 -3.18
C LYS A 78 -10.86 3.28 -3.06
N LEU A 79 -9.85 3.30 -2.20
CA LEU A 79 -9.05 2.09 -1.93
C LEU A 79 -9.86 1.06 -1.13
N VAL A 80 -10.04 -0.12 -1.71
CA VAL A 80 -10.85 -1.22 -1.17
C VAL A 80 -9.95 -2.32 -0.59
N CYS A 81 -10.19 -2.66 0.67
CA CYS A 81 -9.49 -3.74 1.37
C CYS A 81 -10.42 -4.42 2.40
N TYR A 82 -10.10 -5.65 2.79
CA TYR A 82 -10.82 -6.34 3.87
C TYR A 82 -10.55 -5.75 5.25
N CYS A 83 -9.39 -5.12 5.47
CA CYS A 83 -8.96 -4.65 6.80
C CYS A 83 -9.59 -3.33 7.24
N ALA A 84 -10.10 -2.51 6.31
CA ALA A 84 -10.77 -1.26 6.65
C ALA A 84 -12.01 -1.53 7.51
N LYS A 85 -12.53 -0.64 8.35
CA LYS A 85 -12.11 0.74 8.64
C LYS A 85 -10.99 0.86 9.70
N LEU A 86 -10.52 -0.26 10.25
CA LEU A 86 -9.34 -0.24 11.11
C LEU A 86 -8.10 0.12 10.27
N ARG A 87 -7.00 0.50 10.95
CA ARG A 87 -5.73 0.83 10.26
C ARG A 87 -5.39 -0.26 9.26
N CYS A 88 -5.01 0.16 8.07
CA CYS A 88 -4.82 -0.68 6.90
C CYS A 88 -3.56 -0.25 6.14
N HIS A 89 -2.98 -1.16 5.36
CA HIS A 89 -1.86 -0.83 4.49
C HIS A 89 -2.22 0.23 3.43
N GLY A 90 -3.51 0.33 3.08
CA GLY A 90 -4.00 1.38 2.20
C GLY A 90 -3.92 2.79 2.77
N ASP A 91 -3.77 2.95 4.09
CA ASP A 91 -3.52 4.26 4.69
C ASP A 91 -2.11 4.76 4.33
N VAL A 92 -1.11 3.86 4.33
CA VAL A 92 0.24 4.17 3.84
C VAL A 92 0.24 4.58 2.37
N LEU A 93 -0.56 3.90 1.54
CA LEU A 93 -0.70 4.25 0.12
C LEU A 93 -1.30 5.65 -0.04
N LYS A 94 -2.37 5.97 0.70
CA LYS A 94 -3.02 7.29 0.68
C LYS A 94 -2.07 8.40 1.07
N GLU A 95 -1.39 8.26 2.21
CA GLU A 95 -0.39 9.21 2.68
C GLU A 95 0.71 9.41 1.63
N THR A 96 1.13 8.34 0.94
CA THR A 96 2.17 8.44 -0.08
C THR A 96 1.68 9.11 -1.36
N VAL A 97 0.44 8.84 -1.80
CA VAL A 97 -0.19 9.55 -2.94
C VAL A 97 -0.30 11.04 -2.63
N GLU A 98 -0.79 11.38 -1.43
CA GLU A 98 -0.91 12.77 -0.98
C GLU A 98 0.46 13.46 -0.93
N LEU A 99 1.49 12.80 -0.41
CA LEU A 99 2.87 13.31 -0.42
C LEU A 99 3.36 13.55 -1.86
N LEU A 100 3.16 12.59 -2.77
CA LEU A 100 3.59 12.71 -4.16
C LEU A 100 2.89 13.88 -4.87
N MET A 101 1.59 14.08 -4.61
CA MET A 101 0.80 15.16 -5.22
C MET A 101 1.13 16.54 -4.65
N ASN A 102 1.38 16.63 -3.35
CA ASN A 102 1.55 17.93 -2.67
C ASN A 102 3.01 18.36 -2.57
N ASN A 103 3.95 17.41 -2.57
CA ASN A 103 5.38 17.69 -2.43
C ASN A 103 6.24 16.62 -3.13
N GLU A 104 6.21 16.62 -4.46
CA GLU A 104 6.98 15.66 -5.26
C GLU A 104 8.50 15.72 -4.97
N ALA A 105 9.04 16.89 -4.63
CA ALA A 105 10.45 17.04 -4.28
C ALA A 105 10.81 16.25 -3.02
N GLU A 106 10.00 16.33 -1.97
CA GLU A 106 10.20 15.54 -0.74
C GLU A 106 10.05 14.04 -1.01
N PHE A 107 9.03 13.66 -1.78
CA PHE A 107 8.87 12.27 -2.21
C PHE A 107 10.14 11.75 -2.91
N ASN A 108 10.67 12.50 -3.88
CA ASN A 108 11.87 12.13 -4.63
C ASN A 108 13.11 12.01 -3.75
N ASN A 109 13.27 12.97 -2.84
CA ASN A 109 14.39 12.96 -1.89
C ASN A 109 14.36 11.71 -1.02
N LYS A 110 13.18 11.30 -0.53
CA LYS A 110 13.03 10.08 0.26
C LYS A 110 13.38 8.82 -0.52
N VAL A 111 12.90 8.69 -1.76
CA VAL A 111 13.25 7.55 -2.63
C VAL A 111 14.77 7.51 -2.88
N LYS A 112 15.39 8.66 -3.17
CA LYS A 112 16.83 8.76 -3.40
C LYS A 112 17.64 8.37 -2.16
N GLN A 113 17.28 8.86 -0.97
CA GLN A 113 17.95 8.50 0.28
C GLN A 113 17.92 6.99 0.53
N LEU A 114 16.80 6.33 0.26
CA LEU A 114 16.67 4.87 0.40
C LEU A 114 17.56 4.12 -0.60
N GLN A 115 17.68 4.60 -1.83
CA GLN A 115 18.57 4.04 -2.84
C GLN A 115 20.05 4.20 -2.44
N ASP A 116 20.43 5.38 -1.97
CA ASP A 116 21.81 5.69 -1.53
C ASP A 116 22.21 4.84 -0.32
N ASN A 117 21.32 4.69 0.67
CA ASN A 117 21.56 3.85 1.84
C ASN A 117 21.73 2.37 1.48
N LYS A 118 20.98 1.87 0.49
CA LYS A 118 21.13 0.50 -0.01
C LYS A 118 22.50 0.29 -0.66
N ASN A 119 23.00 1.28 -1.42
CA ASN A 119 24.29 1.19 -2.09
C ASN A 119 25.47 1.18 -1.11
N LYS A 120 25.33 1.80 0.08
CA LYS A 120 26.34 1.81 1.14
C LYS A 120 26.46 0.48 1.92
N VAL A 121 25.43 -0.37 1.86
CA VAL A 121 25.36 -1.65 2.60
C VAL A 121 25.78 -2.84 1.72
N LYS A 122 26.07 -2.60 0.44
CA LYS A 122 26.58 -3.65 -0.47
C LYS A 122 28.08 -3.86 -0.20
N PRO A 123 28.54 -5.09 0.14
CA PRO A 123 29.95 -5.40 0.30
C PRO A 123 30.72 -5.27 -1.03
#